data_AF-A0A1Q7KSX6-F1
#
_entry.id   AF-A0A1Q7KSX6-F1
#
_cell.length_a   1.000
_cell.length_b   1.000
_cell.length_c   1.000
_cell.angle_alpha   90.00
_cell.angle_beta   90.00
_cell.angle_gamma   90.00
#
_symmetry.space_group_name_H-M   'P 1'
#
loop_
_entity.id
_entity.type
_entity.pdbx_description
1 polymer ?
#
loop_
_entity_poly.entity_id
_entity_poly.type
_entity_poly.pdbx_seq_one_letter_code
_entity_poly.pdbx_strand_id
1 'polypeptide(L)'
;MALLAIFLSSTTINPSIAVAPTGPAPVPGNLIPIPPAFVPIPSNPLPVVPLLPAPSLYSIDKVNSGLVASDSLTNETLNKQQLLSNPRYWTYGGSAQVLNTPYDLFKDSQGLHIGVQSLQNGSYTGFYGVTPNTNAKLFHAVVSTQPSTLPIMTDFYESGLYVQTAGIPNVNYVTCTSDTSFWGTSWAVIWATGNPFGITDYKVLSVITTANPTTADCTIVTNGNNFLKVYLDGGLVYSNSTLNLQMPGPFNAFLEPQTSYPSQMLYGTYKDYYAATDESIKVTNNPSLAAKVMLVDSTGNVLASSSVVSGNASLVIGQYHMPLAAYIKVYDSNDIQLASTKTPVNIFGGDTYSVNLNPGL
;
A
#
# COMPACT_ATOMS: atom_id res chain seq x y z
N MET A 1 -19.51 -16.97 -33.96
CA MET A 1 -19.32 -15.54 -33.67
C MET A 1 -19.35 -15.36 -32.16
N ALA A 2 -18.20 -15.41 -31.52
CA ALA A 2 -18.02 -15.21 -30.08
C ALA A 2 -16.91 -14.18 -29.94
N LEU A 3 -17.30 -12.92 -29.79
CA LEU A 3 -16.42 -11.77 -29.62
C LEU A 3 -16.38 -11.50 -28.11
N LEU A 4 -15.33 -11.94 -27.43
CA LEU A 4 -15.17 -11.71 -25.99
C LEU A 4 -14.37 -10.41 -25.81
N ALA A 5 -15.09 -9.30 -25.92
CA ALA A 5 -14.74 -8.07 -25.22
C ALA A 5 -14.74 -8.35 -23.71
N ILE A 6 -13.97 -7.58 -22.95
CA ILE A 6 -13.95 -7.63 -21.49
C ILE A 6 -15.40 -7.34 -21.01
N PHE A 7 -16.15 -8.40 -20.66
CA PHE A 7 -17.50 -8.27 -20.15
C PHE A 7 -17.45 -7.94 -18.66
N LEU A 8 -17.74 -6.68 -18.33
CA LEU A 8 -18.22 -6.28 -17.01
C LEU A 8 -19.69 -5.85 -17.17
N SER A 9 -20.62 -6.72 -16.77
CA SER A 9 -22.07 -6.44 -16.81
C SER A 9 -22.55 -5.87 -15.47
N SER A 10 -23.26 -4.75 -15.52
CA SER A 10 -23.91 -4.05 -14.41
C SER A 10 -25.45 -4.06 -14.54
N THR A 11 -26.17 -4.13 -13.42
CA THR A 11 -27.55 -3.61 -13.23
C THR A 11 -27.81 -3.42 -11.72
N THR A 12 -27.64 -2.22 -11.15
CA THR A 12 -28.63 -1.13 -10.91
C THR A 12 -29.83 -1.47 -10.00
N ILE A 13 -29.90 -0.82 -8.83
CA ILE A 13 -31.15 -0.53 -8.10
C ILE A 13 -31.14 0.97 -7.74
N ASN A 14 -32.21 1.69 -8.10
CA ASN A 14 -32.41 3.11 -7.82
C ASN A 14 -33.08 3.31 -6.43
N PRO A 15 -32.95 4.49 -5.80
CA PRO A 15 -33.11 4.69 -4.36
C PRO A 15 -34.52 5.16 -3.96
N SER A 16 -34.85 4.96 -2.69
CA SER A 16 -35.83 5.79 -1.98
C SER A 16 -35.48 5.94 -0.50
N ILE A 17 -34.97 7.13 -0.19
CA ILE A 17 -35.11 7.95 1.04
C ILE A 17 -35.75 7.29 2.27
N ALA A 18 -35.04 7.30 3.41
CA ALA A 18 -35.66 7.51 4.73
C ALA A 18 -34.62 7.99 5.78
N VAL A 19 -34.77 9.26 6.17
CA VAL A 19 -34.71 9.86 7.52
C VAL A 19 -33.76 9.25 8.58
N ALA A 20 -32.85 10.10 9.04
CA ALA A 20 -31.91 9.86 10.15
C ALA A 20 -32.57 9.61 11.52
N PRO A 21 -32.00 8.72 12.34
CA PRO A 21 -32.20 8.73 13.79
C PRO A 21 -30.98 9.29 14.53
N THR A 22 -31.30 10.12 15.51
CA THR A 22 -30.47 10.88 16.44
C THR A 22 -29.53 10.03 17.29
N GLY A 23 -28.38 10.62 17.64
CA GLY A 23 -27.40 10.03 18.55
C GLY A 23 -27.96 9.75 19.95
N PRO A 24 -27.35 8.82 20.70
CA PRO A 24 -27.75 8.53 22.06
C PRO A 24 -27.55 9.76 22.97
N ALA A 25 -28.58 10.01 23.78
CA ALA A 25 -28.71 11.14 24.68
C ALA A 25 -27.69 11.11 25.85
N PRO A 26 -27.32 12.28 26.40
CA PRO A 26 -26.45 12.37 27.57
C PRO A 26 -27.10 11.73 28.81
N VAL A 27 -26.27 11.12 29.66
CA VAL A 27 -26.69 10.62 30.97
C VAL A 27 -26.82 11.80 31.94
N PRO A 28 -28.01 12.05 32.52
CA PRO A 28 -28.17 13.02 33.59
C PRO A 28 -27.68 12.40 34.90
N GLY A 29 -26.64 12.99 35.50
CA GLY A 29 -26.19 12.62 36.84
C GLY A 29 -26.67 13.63 37.87
N ASN A 30 -27.79 13.35 38.53
CA ASN A 30 -27.98 13.61 39.97
C ASN A 30 -29.30 12.98 40.43
N LEU A 31 -29.25 12.35 41.63
CA LEU A 31 -30.32 12.14 42.64
C LEU A 31 -30.26 10.73 43.25
N ILE A 32 -29.42 10.49 44.28
CA ILE A 32 -29.83 9.92 45.60
C ILE A 32 -28.81 10.42 46.68
N PRO A 33 -29.09 10.39 48.01
CA PRO A 33 -29.13 11.56 48.87
C PRO A 33 -27.93 11.68 49.83
N ILE A 34 -27.81 12.87 50.42
CA ILE A 34 -26.84 13.29 51.44
C ILE A 34 -27.19 12.65 52.81
N PRO A 35 -26.24 11.98 53.49
CA PRO A 35 -26.23 11.86 54.95
C PRO A 35 -25.39 13.00 55.57
N PRO A 36 -25.70 13.43 56.81
CA PRO A 36 -25.17 14.65 57.38
C PRO A 36 -23.67 14.57 57.71
N ALA A 37 -23.07 15.77 57.75
CA ALA A 37 -21.66 16.02 57.97
C ALA A 37 -21.11 15.38 59.25
N PHE A 38 -20.06 14.59 59.09
CA PHE A 38 -19.01 14.45 60.09
C PHE A 38 -17.79 15.20 59.58
N VAL A 39 -17.27 16.11 60.39
CA VAL A 39 -16.01 16.81 60.17
C VAL A 39 -14.88 15.88 60.61
N PRO A 40 -13.99 15.40 59.72
CA PRO A 40 -12.73 14.81 60.12
C PRO A 40 -11.66 15.90 60.11
N ILE A 41 -10.83 15.86 61.14
CA ILE A 41 -9.60 16.64 61.33
C ILE A 41 -8.70 16.49 60.10
N PRO A 42 -8.02 17.54 59.62
CA PRO A 42 -7.15 17.43 58.45
C PRO A 42 -5.96 16.49 58.77
N SER A 43 -5.85 15.40 58.03
CA SER A 43 -4.59 14.68 57.86
C SER A 43 -4.09 14.97 56.46
N ASN A 44 -2.90 15.57 56.36
CA ASN A 44 -2.25 15.76 55.07
C ASN A 44 -1.98 14.39 54.44
N PRO A 45 -2.52 14.07 53.26
CA PRO A 45 -2.00 12.95 52.50
C PRO A 45 -0.57 13.26 52.08
N LEU A 46 0.35 12.34 52.36
CA LEU A 46 1.69 12.38 51.81
C LEU A 46 1.62 12.44 50.27
N PRO A 47 2.56 13.13 49.61
CA PRO A 47 2.60 13.19 48.16
C PRO A 47 2.67 11.77 47.59
N VAL A 48 1.66 11.39 46.80
CA VAL A 48 1.73 10.22 45.94
C VAL A 48 2.74 10.56 44.84
N VAL A 49 3.97 10.10 45.02
CA VAL A 49 4.97 10.11 43.95
C VAL A 49 4.45 9.15 42.87
N PRO A 50 4.24 9.59 41.62
CA PRO A 50 4.00 8.66 40.53
C PRO A 50 5.19 7.72 40.47
N LEU A 51 4.98 6.44 40.78
CA LEU A 51 5.96 5.41 40.49
C LEU A 51 6.18 5.45 38.98
N LEU A 52 7.33 5.97 38.57
CA LEU A 52 7.80 5.82 37.21
C LEU A 52 7.73 4.32 36.88
N PRO A 53 7.14 3.92 35.75
CA PRO A 53 7.14 2.51 35.36
C PRO A 53 8.59 2.03 35.39
N ALA A 54 8.81 0.87 36.01
CA ALA A 54 10.14 0.28 36.10
C ALA A 54 10.78 0.27 34.70
N PRO A 55 12.06 0.66 34.55
CA PRO A 55 12.71 0.62 33.26
C PRO A 55 12.59 -0.79 32.68
N SER A 56 12.19 -0.89 31.40
CA SER A 56 12.13 -2.19 30.75
C SER A 56 13.51 -2.86 30.85
N LEU A 57 13.56 -4.15 31.16
CA LEU A 57 14.82 -4.90 31.23
C LEU A 57 15.52 -4.95 29.86
N TYR A 58 14.75 -4.78 28.79
CA TYR A 58 15.22 -4.87 27.42
C TYR A 58 14.90 -3.62 26.60
N SER A 59 15.77 -3.28 25.64
CA SER A 59 15.50 -2.34 24.54
C SER A 59 15.17 -3.09 23.26
N ILE A 60 14.54 -2.39 22.31
CA ILE A 60 14.29 -2.89 20.96
C ILE A 60 14.86 -1.87 19.99
N ASP A 61 15.85 -2.29 19.22
CA ASP A 61 16.58 -1.42 18.30
C ASP A 61 16.46 -1.94 16.86
N LYS A 62 16.25 -1.03 15.90
CA LYS A 62 16.26 -1.39 14.48
C LYS A 62 17.69 -1.69 14.06
N VAL A 63 17.94 -2.89 13.55
CA VAL A 63 19.26 -3.35 13.09
C VAL A 63 19.39 -3.35 11.57
N ASN A 64 18.27 -3.47 10.84
CA ASN A 64 18.26 -3.37 9.39
C ASN A 64 16.97 -2.68 8.90
N SER A 65 17.12 -1.82 7.88
CA SER A 65 15.98 -1.22 7.18
C SER A 65 15.50 -2.13 6.06
N GLY A 66 14.18 -2.32 5.98
CA GLY A 66 13.51 -3.00 4.89
C GLY A 66 13.16 -2.12 3.70
N LEU A 67 13.15 -0.79 3.88
CA LEU A 67 12.91 0.20 2.83
C LEU A 67 14.03 0.16 1.79
N VAL A 68 13.67 -0.02 0.52
CA VAL A 68 14.59 -0.01 -0.62
C VAL A 68 14.60 1.34 -1.32
N ALA A 69 13.40 1.88 -1.59
CA ALA A 69 13.24 3.18 -2.20
C ALA A 69 11.88 3.76 -1.83
N SER A 70 11.79 5.09 -1.78
CA SER A 70 10.52 5.81 -1.68
C SER A 70 10.58 7.14 -2.41
N ASP A 71 9.44 7.56 -2.94
CA ASP A 71 9.21 8.89 -3.51
C ASP A 71 7.77 9.28 -3.20
N SER A 72 7.56 10.37 -2.47
CA SER A 72 6.18 10.82 -2.16
C SER A 72 5.44 11.25 -3.42
N LEU A 73 6.18 11.63 -4.47
CA LEU A 73 5.72 12.21 -5.73
C LEU A 73 4.94 13.53 -5.57
N THR A 74 4.92 14.10 -4.36
CA THR A 74 4.17 15.32 -3.99
C THR A 74 5.05 16.42 -3.42
N ASN A 75 6.35 16.15 -3.31
CA ASN A 75 7.32 16.99 -2.60
C ASN A 75 7.87 18.17 -3.42
N GLU A 76 7.55 18.26 -4.72
CA GLU A 76 8.06 19.28 -5.62
C GLU A 76 7.06 19.56 -6.75
N THR A 77 7.20 20.72 -7.40
CA THR A 77 6.45 21.06 -8.61
C THR A 77 7.41 21.16 -9.78
N LEU A 78 7.28 20.26 -10.76
CA LEU A 78 8.14 20.18 -11.92
C LEU A 78 7.31 20.02 -13.19
N ASN A 79 7.67 20.76 -14.24
CA ASN A 79 7.05 20.59 -15.55
C ASN A 79 7.73 19.47 -16.37
N LYS A 80 7.15 19.16 -17.53
CA LYS A 80 7.65 18.14 -18.47
C LYS A 80 9.13 18.29 -18.81
N GLN A 81 9.57 19.51 -19.15
CA GLN A 81 10.95 19.75 -19.56
C GLN A 81 11.93 19.45 -18.42
N GLN A 82 11.58 19.87 -17.19
CA GLN A 82 12.41 19.62 -16.01
C GLN A 82 12.53 18.13 -15.72
N LEU A 83 11.40 17.40 -15.74
CA LEU A 83 11.38 15.95 -15.47
C LEU A 83 12.14 15.16 -16.54
N LEU A 84 12.04 15.53 -17.81
CA LEU A 84 12.78 14.85 -18.89
C LEU A 84 14.28 15.19 -18.89
N SER A 85 14.66 16.39 -18.45
CA SER A 85 16.08 16.80 -18.37
C SER A 85 16.81 16.21 -17.16
N ASN A 86 16.10 15.95 -16.07
CA ASN A 86 16.64 15.36 -14.86
C ASN A 86 15.56 14.45 -14.24
N PRO A 87 15.53 13.16 -14.64
CA PRO A 87 14.42 12.28 -14.29
C PRO A 87 14.54 11.72 -12.85
N ARG A 88 15.60 12.09 -12.13
CA ARG A 88 15.86 11.70 -10.73
C ARG A 88 15.90 10.17 -10.58
N TYR A 89 15.05 9.63 -9.72
CA TYR A 89 14.91 8.19 -9.48
C TYR A 89 14.22 7.48 -10.64
N TRP A 90 13.40 8.18 -11.41
CA TRP A 90 12.58 7.60 -12.47
C TRP A 90 13.29 7.66 -13.82
N THR A 91 12.83 6.87 -14.77
CA THR A 91 13.09 7.04 -16.20
C THR A 91 11.76 7.11 -16.92
N TYR A 92 11.59 8.05 -17.85
CA TYR A 92 10.33 8.26 -18.55
C TYR A 92 10.40 7.77 -19.99
N GLY A 93 9.37 7.07 -20.45
CA GLY A 93 9.32 6.47 -21.77
C GLY A 93 7.94 5.90 -22.08
N GLY A 94 7.78 5.28 -23.25
CA GLY A 94 6.53 4.58 -23.60
C GLY A 94 6.23 4.59 -25.09
N SER A 95 5.22 3.83 -25.48
CA SER A 95 4.81 3.76 -26.89
C SER A 95 4.37 5.11 -27.44
N ALA A 96 3.89 6.03 -26.61
CA ALA A 96 3.49 7.37 -27.05
C ALA A 96 4.63 8.13 -27.73
N GLN A 97 5.87 7.96 -27.28
CA GLN A 97 7.04 8.55 -27.95
C GLN A 97 7.34 7.87 -29.29
N VAL A 98 7.25 6.53 -29.35
CA VAL A 98 7.57 5.74 -30.54
C VAL A 98 6.53 5.93 -31.64
N LEU A 99 5.26 5.95 -31.26
CA LEU A 99 4.11 6.13 -32.13
C LEU A 99 3.80 7.61 -32.41
N ASN A 100 4.58 8.53 -31.81
CA ASN A 100 4.40 9.97 -31.91
C ASN A 100 2.96 10.42 -31.57
N THR A 101 2.38 9.82 -30.52
CA THR A 101 1.08 10.23 -29.97
C THR A 101 1.27 11.31 -28.91
N PRO A 102 0.25 12.16 -28.63
CA PRO A 102 0.37 13.16 -27.58
C PRO A 102 0.59 12.51 -26.20
N TYR A 103 1.50 13.10 -25.43
CA TYR A 103 1.76 12.75 -24.04
C TYR A 103 2.18 13.98 -23.24
N ASP A 104 1.92 13.96 -21.95
CA ASP A 104 2.37 14.98 -21.01
C ASP A 104 2.90 14.35 -19.72
N LEU A 105 3.66 15.14 -18.96
CA LEU A 105 4.29 14.70 -17.74
C LEU A 105 4.56 15.91 -16.84
N PHE A 106 4.04 15.91 -15.61
CA PHE A 106 4.38 16.94 -14.63
C PHE A 106 4.20 16.41 -13.22
N LYS A 107 4.77 17.10 -12.23
CA LYS A 107 4.61 16.80 -10.81
C LYS A 107 4.09 18.04 -10.11
N ASP A 108 3.16 17.87 -9.18
CA ASP A 108 2.67 18.92 -8.28
C ASP A 108 2.31 18.35 -6.90
N SER A 109 1.59 19.12 -6.07
CA SER A 109 1.20 18.69 -4.73
C SER A 109 0.20 17.51 -4.70
N GLN A 110 -0.43 17.17 -5.83
CA GLN A 110 -1.34 16.04 -5.95
C GLN A 110 -0.63 14.75 -6.36
N GLY A 111 0.55 14.85 -6.97
CA GLY A 111 1.35 13.70 -7.35
C GLY A 111 2.16 13.90 -8.64
N LEU A 112 2.68 12.80 -9.16
CA LEU A 112 3.18 12.68 -10.52
C LEU A 112 2.01 12.44 -11.46
N HIS A 113 1.84 13.32 -12.44
CA HIS A 113 0.81 13.23 -13.48
C HIS A 113 1.46 12.77 -14.78
N ILE A 114 0.96 11.66 -15.31
CA ILE A 114 1.39 11.13 -16.60
C ILE A 114 0.18 11.19 -17.53
N GLY A 115 0.32 11.90 -18.63
CA GLY A 115 -0.75 12.15 -19.59
C GLY A 115 -0.52 11.37 -20.88
N VAL A 116 -1.58 10.76 -21.41
CA VAL A 116 -1.52 10.05 -22.69
C VAL A 116 -2.81 10.23 -23.49
N GLN A 117 -2.68 10.30 -24.81
CA GLN A 117 -3.78 10.40 -25.76
C GLN A 117 -3.50 9.50 -26.96
N SER A 118 -4.48 8.71 -27.40
CA SER A 118 -4.36 7.95 -28.64
C SER A 118 -4.51 8.84 -29.88
N LEU A 119 -3.99 8.40 -31.02
CA LEU A 119 -4.28 9.04 -32.31
C LEU A 119 -5.55 8.49 -32.96
N GLN A 120 -5.95 7.26 -32.62
CA GLN A 120 -7.06 6.55 -33.27
C GLN A 120 -7.78 5.65 -32.26
N ASN A 121 -9.12 5.65 -32.32
CA ASN A 121 -9.97 4.79 -31.50
C ASN A 121 -9.55 3.32 -31.64
N GLY A 122 -9.45 2.63 -30.50
CA GLY A 122 -9.04 1.23 -30.42
C GLY A 122 -7.55 0.95 -30.61
N SER A 123 -6.73 1.97 -30.91
CA SER A 123 -5.26 1.84 -30.96
C SER A 123 -4.65 2.29 -29.64
N TYR A 124 -4.09 1.36 -28.87
CA TYR A 124 -3.51 1.68 -27.56
C TYR A 124 -2.20 2.45 -27.68
N THR A 125 -1.99 3.38 -26.75
CA THR A 125 -0.71 4.01 -26.50
C THR A 125 -0.54 4.32 -25.01
N GLY A 126 0.69 4.21 -24.52
CA GLY A 126 1.08 4.38 -23.12
C GLY A 126 2.29 5.28 -22.95
N PHE A 127 2.40 5.88 -21.76
CA PHE A 127 3.57 6.60 -21.31
C PHE A 127 3.79 6.29 -19.83
N TYR A 128 5.03 6.14 -19.38
CA TYR A 128 5.33 5.64 -18.05
C TYR A 128 6.48 6.39 -17.37
N GLY A 129 6.50 6.30 -16.04
CA GLY A 129 7.71 6.41 -15.23
C GLY A 129 8.11 5.03 -14.73
N VAL A 130 9.36 4.61 -14.99
CA VAL A 130 9.90 3.33 -14.54
C VAL A 130 11.01 3.53 -13.51
N THR A 131 11.08 2.64 -12.53
CA THR A 131 12.13 2.64 -11.50
C THR A 131 13.38 1.87 -11.92
N PRO A 132 14.53 2.09 -11.25
CA PRO A 132 15.72 1.25 -11.44
C PRO A 132 15.46 -0.19 -10.98
N ASN A 133 16.26 -1.12 -11.50
CA ASN A 133 16.17 -2.54 -11.15
C ASN A 133 16.43 -2.76 -9.66
N THR A 134 15.62 -3.61 -9.02
CA THR A 134 15.69 -3.90 -7.60
C THR A 134 15.34 -5.35 -7.26
N ASN A 135 15.81 -5.85 -6.12
CA ASN A 135 15.41 -7.13 -5.54
C ASN A 135 14.31 -6.98 -4.47
N ALA A 136 13.66 -5.81 -4.41
CA ALA A 136 12.48 -5.60 -3.58
C ALA A 136 11.39 -6.63 -3.90
N LYS A 137 10.59 -6.97 -2.91
CA LYS A 137 9.49 -7.94 -3.05
C LYS A 137 8.13 -7.32 -2.81
N LEU A 138 8.09 -6.14 -2.22
CA LEU A 138 6.89 -5.36 -2.00
C LEU A 138 7.02 -4.04 -2.75
N PHE A 139 5.98 -3.67 -3.48
CA PHE A 139 5.88 -2.42 -4.24
C PHE A 139 4.52 -1.78 -3.96
N HIS A 140 4.52 -0.48 -3.75
CA HIS A 140 3.31 0.28 -3.47
C HIS A 140 3.27 1.58 -4.27
N ALA A 141 2.06 1.99 -4.64
CA ALA A 141 1.73 3.36 -5.04
C ALA A 141 0.23 3.60 -4.82
N VAL A 142 -0.14 4.85 -4.53
CA VAL A 142 -1.52 5.30 -4.66
C VAL A 142 -1.74 5.79 -6.09
N VAL A 143 -2.70 5.18 -6.77
CA VAL A 143 -3.00 5.41 -8.19
C VAL A 143 -4.36 6.06 -8.31
N SER A 144 -4.46 7.16 -9.05
CA SER A 144 -5.72 7.84 -9.37
C SER A 144 -5.92 7.92 -10.88
N THR A 145 -7.15 7.67 -11.32
CA THR A 145 -7.58 7.67 -12.71
C THR A 145 -8.75 8.63 -12.89
N GLN A 146 -8.69 9.47 -13.91
CA GLN A 146 -9.80 10.30 -14.36
C GLN A 146 -9.83 10.36 -15.89
N PRO A 147 -11.02 10.37 -16.52
CA PRO A 147 -12.37 10.35 -15.94
C PRO A 147 -12.79 8.97 -15.40
N SER A 148 -13.97 8.89 -14.77
CA SER A 148 -14.57 7.63 -14.30
C SER A 148 -15.36 6.85 -15.37
N THR A 149 -15.55 7.45 -16.56
CA THR A 149 -16.19 6.84 -17.73
C THR A 149 -15.61 7.46 -19.00
N LEU A 150 -15.66 6.71 -20.11
CA LEU A 150 -15.36 7.21 -21.45
C LEU A 150 -16.62 7.32 -22.30
N PRO A 151 -16.70 8.26 -23.26
CA PRO A 151 -17.91 8.43 -24.07
C PRO A 151 -18.04 7.41 -25.21
N ILE A 152 -17.01 6.60 -25.49
CA ILE A 152 -16.97 5.65 -26.60
C ILE A 152 -16.88 4.23 -26.06
N MET A 153 -17.82 3.36 -26.45
CA MET A 153 -17.94 1.98 -25.93
C MET A 153 -16.75 1.06 -26.23
N THR A 154 -15.99 1.36 -27.28
CA THR A 154 -14.81 0.57 -27.69
C THR A 154 -13.52 1.12 -27.13
N ASP A 155 -13.56 2.23 -26.40
CA ASP A 155 -12.38 2.84 -25.83
C ASP A 155 -12.20 2.51 -24.35
N PHE A 156 -10.94 2.40 -23.98
CA PHE A 156 -10.49 2.03 -22.65
C PHE A 156 -9.36 2.95 -22.22
N TYR A 157 -9.28 3.15 -20.91
CA TYR A 157 -8.23 3.90 -20.27
C TYR A 157 -7.78 3.17 -19.00
N GLU A 158 -6.53 2.72 -19.02
CA GLU A 158 -5.91 1.99 -17.93
C GLU A 158 -4.90 2.87 -17.21
N SER A 159 -4.76 2.69 -15.89
CA SER A 159 -3.77 3.41 -15.09
C SER A 159 -3.43 2.56 -13.87
N GLY A 160 -2.15 2.25 -13.67
CA GLY A 160 -1.79 1.24 -12.67
C GLY A 160 -0.34 1.26 -12.21
N LEU A 161 -0.09 0.47 -11.17
CA LEU A 161 1.24 0.06 -10.72
C LEU A 161 1.55 -1.32 -11.30
N TYR A 162 2.60 -1.39 -12.11
CA TYR A 162 3.07 -2.64 -12.73
C TYR A 162 4.41 -3.02 -12.12
N VAL A 163 4.58 -4.30 -11.79
CA VAL A 163 5.87 -4.87 -11.38
C VAL A 163 6.27 -5.87 -12.45
N GLN A 164 7.43 -5.67 -13.06
CA GLN A 164 7.87 -6.43 -14.23
C GLN A 164 9.24 -7.06 -14.01
N THR A 165 9.55 -8.12 -14.74
CA THR A 165 10.92 -8.58 -14.96
C THR A 165 11.82 -7.46 -15.46
N ALA A 166 12.93 -7.25 -14.74
CA ALA A 166 13.99 -6.38 -15.22
C ALA A 166 15.07 -7.21 -15.92
N GLY A 167 15.27 -6.94 -17.20
CA GLY A 167 16.24 -7.65 -18.04
C GLY A 167 15.56 -8.65 -18.99
N ILE A 168 16.06 -8.67 -20.23
CA ILE A 168 15.63 -9.54 -21.34
C ILE A 168 15.87 -11.02 -20.94
N PRO A 169 15.04 -12.00 -21.37
CA PRO A 169 14.39 -12.05 -22.68
C PRO A 169 12.91 -11.63 -22.73
N ASN A 170 12.11 -11.76 -21.67
CA ASN A 170 10.65 -11.63 -21.77
C ASN A 170 10.08 -10.52 -20.88
N VAL A 171 9.08 -9.80 -21.39
CA VAL A 171 8.28 -8.83 -20.65
C VAL A 171 7.16 -9.59 -19.93
N ASN A 172 7.38 -9.94 -18.66
CA ASN A 172 6.37 -10.56 -17.82
C ASN A 172 6.09 -9.64 -16.62
N TYR A 173 4.82 -9.37 -16.32
CA TYR A 173 4.46 -8.49 -15.22
C TYR A 173 3.23 -8.96 -14.44
N VAL A 174 3.11 -8.41 -13.24
CA VAL A 174 1.86 -8.33 -12.50
C VAL A 174 1.48 -6.87 -12.33
N THR A 175 0.19 -6.57 -12.33
CA THR A 175 -0.29 -5.19 -12.17
C THR A 175 -1.54 -5.11 -11.31
N CYS A 176 -1.63 -4.00 -10.59
CA CYS A 176 -2.82 -3.51 -9.92
C CYS A 176 -3.22 -2.24 -10.68
N THR A 177 -4.27 -2.33 -11.47
CA THR A 177 -4.63 -1.28 -12.45
C THR A 177 -6.12 -0.97 -12.39
N SER A 178 -6.46 0.29 -12.61
CA SER A 178 -7.81 0.71 -12.94
C SER A 178 -8.04 0.52 -14.43
N ASP A 179 -9.22 0.05 -14.83
CA ASP A 179 -9.71 0.02 -16.21
C ASP A 179 -10.99 0.85 -16.30
N THR A 180 -10.91 1.97 -17.02
CA THR A 180 -12.02 2.89 -17.27
C THR A 180 -12.53 2.69 -18.69
N SER A 181 -13.81 2.36 -18.79
CA SER A 181 -14.53 2.21 -20.06
C SER A 181 -15.79 3.08 -20.09
N PHE A 182 -16.63 2.89 -21.11
CA PHE A 182 -17.98 3.48 -21.14
C PHE A 182 -18.86 3.07 -19.95
N TRP A 183 -18.60 1.91 -19.34
CA TRP A 183 -19.43 1.37 -18.26
C TRP A 183 -19.03 1.84 -16.86
N GLY A 184 -17.87 2.47 -16.75
CA GLY A 184 -17.28 2.88 -15.47
C GLY A 184 -15.82 2.47 -15.35
N THR A 185 -15.23 2.87 -14.23
CA THR A 185 -13.92 2.42 -13.77
C THR A 185 -14.06 1.20 -12.88
N SER A 186 -13.29 0.16 -13.14
CA SER A 186 -13.11 -1.01 -12.27
C SER A 186 -11.63 -1.21 -11.94
N TRP A 187 -11.30 -1.98 -10.91
CA TRP A 187 -9.92 -2.35 -10.60
C TRP A 187 -9.68 -3.83 -10.89
N ALA A 188 -8.47 -4.16 -11.34
CA ALA A 188 -8.10 -5.53 -11.63
C ALA A 188 -6.68 -5.86 -11.19
N VAL A 189 -6.48 -7.12 -10.83
CA VAL A 189 -5.16 -7.73 -10.74
C VAL A 189 -4.94 -8.56 -11.99
N ILE A 190 -3.89 -8.25 -12.75
CA ILE A 190 -3.57 -8.94 -14.01
C ILE A 190 -2.16 -9.49 -13.92
N TRP A 191 -1.98 -10.71 -14.42
CA TRP A 191 -0.67 -11.28 -14.72
C TRP A 191 -0.54 -11.42 -16.23
N ALA A 192 0.58 -10.96 -16.78
CA ALA A 192 0.85 -10.97 -18.19
C ALA A 192 2.19 -11.65 -18.49
N THR A 193 2.24 -12.35 -19.61
CA THR A 193 3.45 -12.93 -20.17
C THR A 193 3.68 -12.44 -21.59
N GLY A 194 4.95 -12.30 -21.94
CA GLY A 194 5.36 -11.69 -23.18
C GLY A 194 6.67 -12.20 -23.71
N ASN A 195 7.16 -11.48 -24.71
CA ASN A 195 8.45 -11.67 -25.36
C ASN A 195 9.23 -10.34 -25.32
N PRO A 196 10.41 -10.21 -25.95
CA PRO A 196 11.18 -8.96 -25.91
C PRO A 196 10.45 -7.73 -26.49
N PHE A 197 9.40 -7.95 -27.27
CA PHE A 197 8.64 -6.92 -27.99
C PHE A 197 7.34 -6.51 -27.28
N GLY A 198 6.96 -7.19 -26.19
CA GLY A 198 5.75 -6.88 -25.42
C GLY A 198 4.95 -8.11 -24.99
N ILE A 199 3.76 -7.85 -24.46
CA ILE A 199 2.85 -8.89 -23.95
C ILE A 199 2.23 -9.68 -25.10
N THR A 200 2.18 -11.00 -24.93
CA THR A 200 1.55 -11.94 -25.86
C THR A 200 0.33 -12.63 -25.27
N ASP A 201 0.27 -12.76 -23.94
CA ASP A 201 -0.84 -13.40 -23.24
C ASP A 201 -1.03 -12.76 -21.85
N TYR A 202 -2.25 -12.76 -21.35
CA TYR A 202 -2.56 -12.24 -20.04
C TYR A 202 -3.72 -13.00 -19.40
N LYS A 203 -3.77 -12.92 -18.07
CA LYS A 203 -4.83 -13.47 -17.26
C LYS A 203 -5.28 -12.44 -16.24
N VAL A 204 -6.56 -12.11 -16.27
CA VAL A 204 -7.22 -11.41 -15.16
C VAL A 204 -7.31 -12.36 -13.98
N LEU A 205 -6.58 -12.04 -12.92
CA LEU A 205 -6.48 -12.86 -11.71
C LEU A 205 -7.58 -12.51 -10.70
N SER A 206 -7.98 -11.25 -10.65
CA SER A 206 -9.05 -10.74 -9.79
C SER A 206 -9.65 -9.49 -10.40
N VAL A 207 -10.97 -9.31 -10.28
CA VAL A 207 -11.69 -8.08 -10.61
C VAL A 207 -12.30 -7.55 -9.31
N ILE A 208 -12.04 -6.29 -9.01
CA ILE A 208 -12.54 -5.61 -7.82
C ILE A 208 -13.63 -4.63 -8.25
N THR A 209 -14.86 -4.97 -7.86
CA THR A 209 -16.08 -4.24 -8.25
C THR A 209 -16.64 -3.34 -7.14
N THR A 210 -15.86 -3.09 -6.07
CA THR A 210 -16.27 -2.12 -5.05
C THR A 210 -16.41 -0.73 -5.68
N ALA A 211 -17.29 0.10 -5.10
CA ALA A 211 -17.84 1.36 -5.64
C ALA A 211 -16.87 2.22 -6.49
N ASN A 212 -16.67 1.84 -7.76
CA ASN A 212 -15.83 2.43 -8.81
C ASN A 212 -14.87 3.53 -8.32
N PRO A 213 -13.94 3.23 -7.39
CA PRO A 213 -13.14 4.30 -6.83
C PRO A 213 -12.16 4.75 -7.90
N THR A 214 -12.11 6.05 -8.14
CA THR A 214 -11.15 6.65 -9.09
C THR A 214 -9.75 6.76 -8.50
N THR A 215 -9.55 6.34 -7.25
CA THR A 215 -8.28 6.34 -6.54
C THR A 215 -8.21 5.09 -5.67
N ALA A 216 -7.09 4.37 -5.71
CA ALA A 216 -6.85 3.25 -4.82
C ALA A 216 -5.37 3.16 -4.39
N ASP A 217 -5.15 2.61 -3.20
CA ASP A 217 -3.85 2.24 -2.66
C ASP A 217 -3.53 0.81 -3.13
N CYS A 218 -2.52 0.66 -3.99
CA CYS A 218 -2.14 -0.63 -4.58
C CYS A 218 -0.83 -1.11 -3.96
N THR A 219 -0.86 -2.26 -3.29
CA THR A 219 0.36 -2.97 -2.83
C THR A 219 0.49 -4.32 -3.50
N ILE A 220 1.61 -4.56 -4.19
CA ILE A 220 1.97 -5.83 -4.82
C ILE A 220 3.13 -6.45 -4.05
N VAL A 221 2.94 -7.69 -3.58
CA VAL A 221 3.98 -8.51 -2.97
C VAL A 221 4.25 -9.73 -3.85
N THR A 222 5.48 -9.88 -4.34
CA THR A 222 5.84 -10.98 -5.22
C THR A 222 7.29 -11.44 -5.00
N ASN A 223 7.53 -12.73 -5.19
CA ASN A 223 8.88 -13.27 -5.34
C ASN A 223 9.25 -13.52 -6.81
N GLY A 224 8.34 -13.22 -7.73
CA GLY A 224 8.52 -13.36 -9.17
C GLY A 224 8.46 -14.79 -9.71
N ASN A 225 8.50 -15.81 -8.84
CA ASN A 225 8.50 -17.20 -9.27
C ASN A 225 7.11 -17.83 -9.13
N ASN A 226 6.60 -17.89 -7.91
CA ASN A 226 5.37 -18.62 -7.58
C ASN A 226 4.43 -17.88 -6.62
N PHE A 227 4.91 -16.83 -5.98
CA PHE A 227 4.19 -16.11 -4.94
C PHE A 227 3.74 -14.74 -5.45
N LEU A 228 2.44 -14.49 -5.37
CA LEU A 228 1.82 -13.19 -5.61
C LEU A 228 0.76 -12.95 -4.55
N LYS A 229 0.84 -11.78 -3.90
CA LYS A 229 -0.21 -11.23 -3.06
C LYS A 229 -0.45 -9.79 -3.45
N VAL A 230 -1.70 -9.38 -3.57
CA VAL A 230 -2.06 -8.01 -3.93
C VAL A 230 -3.10 -7.50 -2.94
N TYR A 231 -2.83 -6.31 -2.40
CA TYR A 231 -3.74 -5.57 -1.57
C TYR A 231 -4.22 -4.33 -2.31
N LEU A 232 -5.52 -4.04 -2.18
CA LEU A 232 -6.14 -2.80 -2.64
C LEU A 232 -6.80 -2.13 -1.43
N ASP A 233 -6.44 -0.88 -1.15
CA ASP A 233 -6.91 -0.14 0.04
C ASP A 233 -6.69 -0.91 1.35
N GLY A 234 -5.57 -1.64 1.42
CA GLY A 234 -5.21 -2.55 2.50
C GLY A 234 -6.03 -3.85 2.58
N GLY A 235 -7.06 -4.02 1.75
CA GLY A 235 -7.83 -5.26 1.62
C GLY A 235 -7.13 -6.27 0.73
N LEU A 236 -7.05 -7.54 1.15
CA LEU A 236 -6.48 -8.60 0.32
C LEU A 236 -7.41 -8.93 -0.86
N VAL A 237 -6.97 -8.66 -2.09
CA VAL A 237 -7.78 -8.86 -3.32
C VAL A 237 -7.30 -10.01 -4.18
N TYR A 238 -6.05 -10.45 -3.99
CA TYR A 238 -5.52 -11.66 -4.62
C TYR A 238 -4.39 -12.28 -3.79
N SER A 239 -4.32 -13.61 -3.74
CA SER A 239 -3.22 -14.35 -3.12
C SER A 239 -3.03 -15.71 -3.78
N ASN A 240 -1.79 -16.04 -4.16
CA ASN A 240 -1.41 -17.36 -4.64
C ASN A 240 0.07 -17.64 -4.34
N SER A 241 0.40 -18.86 -3.92
CA SER A 241 1.78 -19.30 -3.62
C SER A 241 2.32 -20.37 -4.59
N THR A 242 1.56 -20.69 -5.64
CA THR A 242 1.86 -21.74 -6.62
C THR A 242 1.74 -21.26 -8.08
N LEU A 243 1.30 -20.02 -8.32
CA LEU A 243 1.12 -19.47 -9.67
C LEU A 243 2.49 -19.26 -10.32
N ASN A 244 2.82 -19.99 -11.38
CA ASN A 244 4.07 -19.79 -12.12
C ASN A 244 4.07 -18.41 -12.83
N LEU A 245 4.64 -17.41 -12.18
CA LEU A 245 4.67 -16.03 -12.67
C LEU A 245 5.66 -15.84 -13.82
N GLN A 246 6.69 -16.69 -13.90
CA GLN A 246 7.79 -16.57 -14.87
C GLN A 246 8.48 -15.20 -14.82
N MET A 247 8.55 -14.59 -13.64
CA MET A 247 9.12 -13.26 -13.44
C MET A 247 10.37 -13.31 -12.54
N PRO A 248 11.46 -14.00 -12.90
CA PRO A 248 12.65 -14.00 -12.05
C PRO A 248 13.15 -12.57 -11.85
N GLY A 249 13.50 -12.23 -10.61
CA GLY A 249 14.11 -10.95 -10.29
C GLY A 249 15.48 -10.76 -10.99
N PRO A 250 15.98 -9.52 -11.09
CA PRO A 250 15.46 -8.31 -10.45
C PRO A 250 14.16 -7.79 -11.10
N PHE A 251 13.48 -6.89 -10.40
CA PHE A 251 12.25 -6.24 -10.85
C PHE A 251 12.46 -4.76 -11.12
N ASN A 252 11.60 -4.18 -11.95
CA ASN A 252 11.34 -2.75 -11.99
C ASN A 252 9.84 -2.51 -11.83
N ALA A 253 9.49 -1.31 -11.39
CA ALA A 253 8.10 -0.89 -11.21
C ALA A 253 7.78 0.24 -12.18
N PHE A 254 6.60 0.18 -12.79
CA PHE A 254 6.08 1.21 -13.68
C PHE A 254 4.86 1.86 -13.06
N LEU A 255 4.81 3.18 -13.17
CA LEU A 255 3.60 3.98 -13.04
C LEU A 255 3.19 4.34 -14.47
N GLU A 256 2.10 3.75 -14.96
CA GLU A 256 1.77 3.82 -16.38
C GLU A 256 0.26 3.96 -16.61
N PRO A 257 -0.17 5.09 -17.21
CA PRO A 257 -1.42 5.17 -17.95
C PRO A 257 -1.28 4.68 -19.39
N GLN A 258 -2.32 4.02 -19.91
CA GLN A 258 -2.46 3.65 -21.31
C GLN A 258 -3.90 3.90 -21.78
N THR A 259 -4.08 4.35 -23.02
CA THR A 259 -5.41 4.66 -23.56
C THR A 259 -5.55 4.27 -25.02
N SER A 260 -6.76 3.87 -25.40
CA SER A 260 -7.18 3.83 -26.80
C SER A 260 -8.00 5.06 -27.20
N TYR A 261 -8.39 5.91 -26.24
CA TYR A 261 -9.27 7.05 -26.46
C TYR A 261 -8.53 8.20 -27.17
N PRO A 262 -8.97 8.64 -28.36
CA PRO A 262 -8.22 9.61 -29.15
C PRO A 262 -8.65 11.06 -28.91
N SER A 263 -9.80 11.31 -28.27
CA SER A 263 -10.40 12.64 -28.30
C SER A 263 -9.79 13.62 -27.29
N GLN A 264 -9.15 13.13 -26.22
CA GLN A 264 -8.51 13.99 -25.23
C GLN A 264 -7.37 13.27 -24.49
N MET A 265 -6.44 14.05 -23.96
CA MET A 265 -5.41 13.55 -23.05
C MET A 265 -6.03 13.12 -21.72
N LEU A 266 -5.75 11.89 -21.32
CA LEU A 266 -6.15 11.32 -20.04
C LEU A 266 -4.93 11.23 -19.12
N TYR A 267 -5.15 11.45 -17.82
CA TYR A 267 -4.06 11.53 -16.85
C TYR A 267 -4.20 10.47 -15.76
N GLY A 268 -3.09 9.78 -15.51
CA GLY A 268 -2.90 8.97 -14.33
C GLY A 268 -2.14 9.81 -13.33
N THR A 269 -2.64 9.92 -12.10
CA THR A 269 -1.97 10.63 -11.01
C THR A 269 -1.48 9.63 -9.99
N TYR A 270 -0.19 9.71 -9.65
CA TYR A 270 0.49 8.77 -8.79
C TYR A 270 1.10 9.47 -7.59
N LYS A 271 0.95 8.89 -6.41
CA LYS A 271 1.59 9.38 -5.20
C LYS A 271 2.06 8.24 -4.31
N ASP A 272 2.95 8.58 -3.39
CA ASP A 272 3.38 7.69 -2.32
C ASP A 272 3.95 6.35 -2.82
N TYR A 273 4.93 6.42 -3.72
CA TYR A 273 5.63 5.23 -4.18
C TYR A 273 6.61 4.75 -3.11
N TYR A 274 6.61 3.45 -2.82
CA TYR A 274 7.73 2.82 -2.10
C TYR A 274 7.92 1.36 -2.51
N ALA A 275 9.14 0.87 -2.29
CA ALA A 275 9.51 -0.53 -2.43
C ALA A 275 10.22 -1.03 -1.18
N ALA A 276 9.91 -2.26 -0.78
CA ALA A 276 10.44 -2.88 0.42
C ALA A 276 10.92 -4.32 0.17
N THR A 277 11.85 -4.78 1.01
CA THR A 277 12.52 -6.08 0.81
C THR A 277 11.65 -7.30 1.14
N ASP A 278 10.59 -7.12 1.92
CA ASP A 278 9.64 -8.18 2.31
C ASP A 278 8.28 -7.55 2.69
N GLU A 279 7.23 -8.36 2.86
CA GLU A 279 5.95 -7.93 3.46
C GLU A 279 5.94 -8.05 4.99
N SER A 280 6.94 -8.73 5.57
CA SER A 280 7.03 -8.98 7.00
C SER A 280 8.21 -8.25 7.63
N ILE A 281 8.09 -7.88 8.90
CA ILE A 281 9.24 -7.51 9.73
C ILE A 281 9.73 -8.69 10.56
N LYS A 282 10.96 -8.59 11.05
CA LYS A 282 11.55 -9.56 11.97
C LYS A 282 11.92 -8.91 13.28
N VAL A 283 11.59 -9.56 14.38
CA VAL A 283 12.12 -9.23 15.71
C VAL A 283 12.94 -10.42 16.18
N THR A 284 14.21 -10.18 16.45
CA THR A 284 15.25 -11.20 16.71
C THR A 284 15.82 -11.03 18.11
N ASN A 285 16.58 -12.03 18.57
CA ASN A 285 17.18 -12.06 19.90
C ASN A 285 16.17 -11.86 21.04
N ASN A 286 14.92 -12.30 20.85
CA ASN A 286 13.91 -12.21 21.90
C ASN A 286 14.37 -13.02 23.13
N PRO A 287 14.14 -12.52 24.36
CA PRO A 287 14.52 -13.21 25.59
C PRO A 287 13.92 -14.62 25.68
N SER A 288 14.54 -15.51 26.46
CA SER A 288 14.08 -16.90 26.61
C SER A 288 12.64 -17.05 27.13
N LEU A 289 12.15 -16.06 27.88
CA LEU A 289 10.78 -16.00 28.38
C LEU A 289 9.78 -15.43 27.37
N ALA A 290 10.23 -14.85 26.25
CA ALA A 290 9.36 -14.23 25.28
C ALA A 290 8.53 -15.29 24.54
N ALA A 291 7.21 -15.09 24.51
CA ALA A 291 6.26 -15.96 23.84
C ALA A 291 5.67 -15.32 22.58
N LYS A 292 5.51 -13.99 22.55
CA LYS A 292 4.93 -13.29 21.41
C LYS A 292 5.45 -11.86 21.26
N VAL A 293 5.34 -11.36 20.02
CA VAL A 293 5.61 -9.97 19.65
C VAL A 293 4.35 -9.39 19.03
N MET A 294 4.04 -8.14 19.37
CA MET A 294 2.92 -7.38 18.84
C MET A 294 3.36 -6.03 18.29
N LEU A 295 2.73 -5.61 17.21
CA LEU A 295 2.70 -4.22 16.76
C LEU A 295 1.44 -3.57 17.30
N VAL A 296 1.60 -2.48 18.04
CA VAL A 296 0.49 -1.77 18.68
C VAL A 296 0.51 -0.31 18.25
N ASP A 297 -0.61 0.22 17.77
CA ASP A 297 -0.70 1.63 17.39
C ASP A 297 -0.73 2.56 18.62
N SER A 298 -0.78 3.87 18.38
CA SER A 298 -0.82 4.88 19.45
C SER A 298 -2.11 4.87 20.28
N THR A 299 -3.17 4.24 19.77
CA THR A 299 -4.47 4.12 20.45
C THR A 299 -4.63 2.81 21.22
N GLY A 300 -3.67 1.89 21.06
CA GLY A 300 -3.65 0.59 21.75
C GLY A 300 -4.16 -0.58 20.91
N ASN A 301 -4.51 -0.38 19.63
CA ASN A 301 -4.95 -1.49 18.78
C ASN A 301 -3.76 -2.33 18.35
N VAL A 302 -3.94 -3.65 18.36
CA VAL A 302 -2.96 -4.60 17.82
C VAL A 302 -3.11 -4.65 16.31
N LEU A 303 -2.07 -4.25 15.59
CA LEU A 303 -2.02 -4.26 14.13
C LEU A 303 -1.51 -5.61 13.61
N ALA A 304 -0.49 -6.18 14.26
CA ALA A 304 0.05 -7.48 13.91
C ALA A 304 0.58 -8.20 15.15
N SER A 305 0.60 -9.52 15.12
CA SER A 305 1.10 -10.36 16.21
C SER A 305 1.76 -11.62 15.65
N SER A 306 2.83 -12.09 16.28
CA SER A 306 3.48 -13.36 15.98
C SER A 306 3.98 -14.02 17.25
N SER A 307 3.95 -15.36 17.28
CA SER A 307 4.67 -16.12 18.29
C SER A 307 6.19 -15.96 18.12
N VAL A 308 6.93 -16.14 19.22
CA VAL A 308 8.39 -16.24 19.22
C VAL A 308 8.77 -17.70 19.09
N VAL A 309 9.57 -18.03 18.09
CA VAL A 309 10.13 -19.37 17.85
C VAL A 309 11.65 -19.23 17.73
N SER A 310 12.38 -19.94 18.60
CA SER A 310 13.85 -19.91 18.62
C SER A 310 14.43 -18.48 18.67
N GLY A 311 13.84 -17.61 19.49
CA GLY A 311 14.26 -16.21 19.67
C GLY A 311 13.81 -15.25 18.56
N ASN A 312 13.04 -15.70 17.57
CA ASN A 312 12.62 -14.91 16.43
C ASN A 312 11.09 -14.81 16.32
N ALA A 313 10.59 -13.68 15.86
CA ALA A 313 9.19 -13.47 15.47
C ALA A 313 9.13 -12.77 14.11
N SER A 314 8.17 -13.16 13.27
CA SER A 314 7.97 -12.59 11.93
C SER A 314 6.53 -12.08 11.80
N LEU A 315 6.36 -10.78 11.62
CA LEU A 315 5.04 -10.12 11.63
C LEU A 315 4.74 -9.60 10.23
N VAL A 316 3.70 -10.15 9.58
CA VAL A 316 3.23 -9.72 8.26
C VAL A 316 2.54 -8.37 8.38
N ILE A 317 2.98 -7.38 7.60
CA ILE A 317 2.43 -6.01 7.59
C ILE A 317 2.14 -5.48 6.19
N GLY A 318 2.27 -6.30 5.15
CA GLY A 318 2.10 -5.86 3.74
C GLY A 318 0.72 -5.29 3.38
N GLN A 319 -0.28 -5.48 4.23
CA GLN A 319 -1.61 -4.88 4.08
C GLN A 319 -1.70 -3.43 4.57
N TYR A 320 -0.70 -2.95 5.31
CA TYR A 320 -0.68 -1.60 5.85
C TYR A 320 0.11 -0.68 4.94
N HIS A 321 -0.42 0.52 4.74
CA HIS A 321 0.31 1.63 4.14
C HIS A 321 1.56 1.94 4.99
N MET A 322 2.72 2.05 4.32
CA MET A 322 4.02 2.26 4.98
C MET A 322 4.56 3.67 4.76
N PRO A 323 5.29 4.26 5.73
CA PRO A 323 5.70 3.66 7.00
C PRO A 323 4.55 3.45 7.97
N LEU A 324 4.47 2.24 8.54
CA LEU A 324 3.53 1.94 9.60
C LEU A 324 4.08 2.51 10.92
N ALA A 325 3.33 3.39 11.57
CA ALA A 325 3.70 3.96 12.87
C ALA A 325 3.15 3.09 14.02
N ALA A 326 4.01 2.34 14.70
CA ALA A 326 3.59 1.45 15.78
C ALA A 326 4.67 1.28 16.87
N TYR A 327 4.24 0.92 18.08
CA TYR A 327 5.10 0.34 19.09
C TYR A 327 5.37 -1.12 18.77
N ILE A 328 6.61 -1.56 18.98
CA ILE A 328 6.95 -2.98 18.97
C ILE A 328 7.00 -3.43 20.42
N LYS A 329 6.20 -4.44 20.78
CA LYS A 329 6.09 -4.94 22.14
C LYS A 329 6.31 -6.44 22.21
N VAL A 330 7.08 -6.88 23.20
CA VAL A 330 7.41 -8.30 23.43
C VAL A 330 6.79 -8.73 24.75
N TYR A 331 6.10 -9.87 24.75
CA TYR A 331 5.39 -10.40 25.90
C TYR A 331 5.81 -11.84 26.21
N ASP A 332 5.75 -12.23 27.48
CA ASP A 332 5.86 -13.63 27.90
C ASP A 332 4.54 -14.40 27.71
N SER A 333 4.50 -15.66 28.16
CA SER A 333 3.31 -16.52 28.05
C SER A 333 2.14 -16.13 28.98
N ASN A 334 2.37 -15.22 29.92
CA ASN A 334 1.39 -14.73 30.89
C ASN A 334 0.94 -13.29 30.59
N ASP A 335 1.21 -12.80 29.37
CA ASP A 335 0.92 -11.44 28.92
C ASP A 335 1.67 -10.33 29.68
N ILE A 336 2.79 -10.66 30.32
CA ILE A 336 3.67 -9.68 30.94
C ILE A 336 4.59 -9.08 29.87
N GLN A 337 4.56 -7.75 29.74
CA GLN A 337 5.42 -7.04 28.79
C GLN A 337 6.89 -7.10 29.23
N LEU A 338 7.73 -7.70 28.39
CA LEU A 338 9.17 -7.81 28.60
C LEU A 338 9.95 -6.64 28.00
N ALA A 339 9.52 -6.16 26.83
CA ALA A 339 10.17 -5.10 26.08
C ALA A 339 9.15 -4.25 25.32
N SER A 340 9.46 -2.97 25.11
CA SER A 340 8.72 -2.09 24.22
C SER A 340 9.66 -1.05 23.63
N THR A 341 9.42 -0.62 22.38
CA THR A 341 9.98 0.64 21.90
C THR A 341 9.45 1.79 22.78
N LYS A 342 10.27 2.84 22.96
CA LYS A 342 9.92 4.00 23.81
C LYS A 342 8.84 4.89 23.18
N THR A 343 8.84 4.98 21.86
CA THR A 343 7.87 5.72 21.04
C THR A 343 7.40 4.81 19.90
N PRO A 344 6.32 5.18 19.20
CA PRO A 344 6.03 4.58 17.92
C PRO A 344 7.24 4.77 16.99
N VAL A 345 7.56 3.74 16.22
CA VAL A 345 8.63 3.76 15.21
C VAL A 345 8.00 3.64 13.83
N ASN A 346 8.71 4.16 12.82
CA ASN A 346 8.35 3.99 11.41
C ASN A 346 8.82 2.63 10.92
N ILE A 347 7.87 1.78 10.52
CA ILE A 347 8.10 0.38 10.15
C ILE A 347 7.83 0.19 8.65
N PHE A 348 8.80 -0.39 7.95
CA PHE A 348 8.67 -0.89 6.59
C PHE A 348 8.82 -2.41 6.56
N GLY A 349 8.19 -3.05 5.58
CA GLY A 349 8.34 -4.48 5.34
C GLY A 349 9.81 -4.84 5.08
N GLY A 350 10.28 -5.90 5.73
CA GLY A 350 11.68 -6.31 5.75
C GLY A 350 12.55 -5.64 6.83
N ASP A 351 12.01 -4.68 7.60
CA ASP A 351 12.72 -4.16 8.77
C ASP A 351 13.07 -5.31 9.73
N THR A 352 14.27 -5.26 10.29
CA THR A 352 14.70 -6.19 11.34
C THR A 352 15.05 -5.42 12.60
N TYR A 353 14.53 -5.89 13.72
CA TYR A 353 14.76 -5.36 15.05
C TYR A 353 15.44 -6.43 15.92
N SER A 354 16.27 -6.00 16.87
CA SER A 354 16.89 -6.86 17.87
C SER A 354 16.45 -6.43 19.25
N VAL A 355 16.10 -7.40 20.10
CA VAL A 355 15.87 -7.18 21.53
C VAL A 355 17.20 -7.29 22.25
N ASN A 356 17.58 -6.27 23.02
CA ASN A 356 18.87 -6.22 23.72
C ASN A 356 18.64 -6.03 25.22
N LEU A 357 19.48 -6.65 26.05
CA LEU A 357 19.47 -6.37 27.50
C LEU A 357 19.94 -4.93 27.71
N ASN A 358 19.21 -4.15 28.51
CA ASN A 358 19.64 -2.79 28.82
C ASN A 358 20.91 -2.81 29.67
N PRO A 359 22.04 -2.23 29.21
CA PRO A 359 23.34 -2.34 29.90
C PRO A 359 23.43 -1.54 31.20
N GLY A 360 22.36 -0.87 31.62
CA GLY A 360 22.28 -0.06 32.84
C GLY A 360 21.53 -0.73 34.00
N LEU A 361 21.26 -2.04 33.90
CA LEU A 361 20.65 -2.87 34.93
C LEU A 361 21.58 -4.01 35.34
#